data_AF-G4CPI3-F1
#
_entry.id   AF-G4CPI3-F1
#
_cell.length_a   1.000
_cell.length_b   1.000
_cell.length_c   1.000
_cell.angle_alpha   90.00
_cell.angle_beta   90.00
_cell.angle_gamma   90.00
#
_symmetry.space_group_name_H-M   'P 1'
#
loop_
_entity.id
_entity.type
_entity.pdbx_description
1 polymer ?
#
loop_
_entity_poly.entity_id
_entity_poly.type
_entity_poly.pdbx_seq_one_letter_code
_entity_poly.pdbx_strand_id
1 'polypeptide(L)' 'MKFFNAVADCLAQCAATFGGGIDVYGRLALLDLLRWTNRAVKMQGGSEE' A
#
# COMPACT_ATOMS: atom_id res chain seq x y z
N MET A 1 -8.27 5.18 -18.36
CA MET A 1 -7.51 4.32 -17.41
C MET A 1 -7.47 4.97 -16.03
N LYS A 2 -8.56 4.91 -15.23
CA LYS A 2 -8.58 5.53 -13.88
C LYS A 2 -8.30 4.55 -12.74
N PHE A 3 -8.53 3.25 -12.93
CA PHE A 3 -8.37 2.24 -11.87
C PHE A 3 -6.92 1.77 -11.66
N PHE A 4 -6.05 1.89 -12.67
CA PHE A 4 -4.64 1.50 -12.54
C PHE A 4 -3.87 2.38 -11.56
N ASN A 5 -4.28 3.65 -11.38
CA ASN A 5 -3.62 4.56 -10.45
C ASN A 5 -3.84 4.16 -8.98
N ALA A 6 -5.01 3.64 -8.61
CA ALA A 6 -5.29 3.30 -7.21
C ALA A 6 -4.44 2.12 -6.72
N VAL A 7 -4.30 1.06 -7.53
CA VAL A 7 -3.50 -0.10 -7.15
C VAL A 7 -2.01 0.24 -7.15
N ALA A 8 -1.51 0.95 -8.17
CA ALA A 8 -0.11 1.37 -8.22
C ALA A 8 0.27 2.26 -7.02
N ASP A 9 -0.63 3.16 -6.61
CA ASP A 9 -0.42 4.02 -5.43
C ASP A 9 -0.41 3.20 -4.13
N CYS A 10 -1.34 2.26 -3.96
CA CYS A 10 -1.33 1.32 -2.83
C CYS A 10 -0.02 0.52 -2.75
N LEU A 11 0.49 0.04 -3.89
CA LEU A 11 1.75 -0.69 -3.97
C LEU A 11 2.94 0.20 -3.59
N ALA A 12 2.99 1.40 -4.14
CA ALA A 12 4.03 2.37 -3.85
C ALA A 12 4.02 2.77 -2.37
N GLN A 13 2.84 2.97 -1.79
CA GLN A 13 2.69 3.31 -0.37
C GLN A 13 3.19 2.17 0.52
N CYS A 14 2.80 0.92 0.25
CA CYS A 14 3.28 -0.22 1.01
C CYS A 14 4.81 -0.38 0.89
N ALA A 15 5.36 -0.25 -0.32
CA ALA A 15 6.81 -0.32 -0.53
C ALA A 15 7.57 0.81 0.17
N ALA A 16 7.01 2.02 0.18
CA ALA A 16 7.59 3.18 0.85
C ALA A 16 7.56 3.04 2.39
N THR A 17 6.49 2.47 2.96
CA THR A 17 6.37 2.31 4.41
C THR A 17 7.14 1.10 4.96
N PHE A 18 7.10 -0.03 4.26
CA PHE A 18 7.58 -1.31 4.79
C PHE A 18 8.84 -1.85 4.08
N GLY A 19 9.28 -1.22 2.99
CA GLY A 19 10.36 -1.75 2.15
C GLY A 19 9.92 -2.90 1.26
N GLY A 20 10.85 -3.65 0.66
CA GLY A 20 10.53 -4.84 -0.16
C GLY A 20 10.13 -4.57 -1.62
N GLY A 21 9.84 -3.32 -1.99
CA GLY A 21 9.53 -2.92 -3.38
C GLY A 21 8.11 -3.31 -3.83
N ILE A 22 7.65 -2.68 -4.92
CA ILE A 22 6.25 -2.82 -5.39
C ILE A 22 5.92 -4.23 -5.88
N ASP A 23 6.90 -4.98 -6.40
CA ASP A 23 6.72 -6.35 -6.90
C ASP A 23 6.28 -7.34 -5.83
N VAL A 24 6.71 -7.14 -4.58
CA VAL A 24 6.31 -8.01 -3.46
C VAL A 24 4.83 -7.84 -3.16
N TYR A 25 4.36 -6.59 -3.10
CA TYR A 25 2.96 -6.28 -2.85
C TYR A 25 2.07 -6.54 -4.07
N GLY A 26 2.62 -6.47 -5.28
CA GLY A 26 1.92 -6.75 -6.53
C GLY A 26 1.52 -8.22 -6.72
N ARG A 27 2.15 -9.12 -5.95
CA ARG A 27 1.80 -10.55 -5.91
C ARG A 27 0.71 -10.87 -4.89
N LEU A 28 0.31 -9.91 -4.06
CA LEU A 28 -0.74 -10.12 -3.07
C LEU A 28 -2.12 -10.13 -3.73
N ALA A 29 -3.04 -10.89 -3.14
CA ALA A 29 -4.45 -10.72 -3.45
C ALA A 29 -4.90 -9.30 -3.09
N LEU A 30 -5.87 -8.75 -3.82
CA LEU A 30 -6.33 -7.37 -3.62
C LEU A 30 -6.73 -7.07 -2.17
N LEU A 31 -7.36 -8.02 -1.47
CA LEU A 31 -7.75 -7.86 -0.07
C LEU A 31 -6.54 -7.79 0.87
N ASP A 32 -5.49 -8.56 0.61
CA ASP A 32 -4.25 -8.50 1.39
C ASP A 32 -3.51 -7.19 1.12
N LEU A 33 -3.46 -6.75 -0.14
CA LEU A 33 -2.92 -5.44 -0.49
C LEU A 33 -3.64 -4.33 0.29
N LEU A 34 -4.98 -4.31 0.28
CA LEU A 34 -5.77 -3.32 1.01
C LEU A 34 -5.50 -3.32 2.53
N ARG A 35 -5.29 -4.51 3.14
CA ARG A 35 -4.92 -4.63 4.56
C ARG A 35 -3.55 -4.01 4.84
N TRP A 36 -2.57 -4.27 3.97
CA TRP A 36 -1.24 -3.69 4.06
C TRP A 36 -1.26 -2.19 3.83
N THR A 37 -2.03 -1.69 2.87
CA THR A 37 -2.19 -0.25 2.63
C THR A 37 -2.83 0.44 3.83
N ASN A 38 -3.89 -0.14 4.42
CA ASN A 38 -4.48 0.39 5.65
C ASN A 38 -3.48 0.44 6.80
N ARG A 39 -2.58 -0.55 6.92
CA ARG A 39 -1.50 -0.54 7.90
C ARG A 39 -0.48 0.58 7.60
N ALA A 40 -0.13 0.79 6.33
CA ALA A 40 0.76 1.86 5.90
C ALA A 40 0.19 3.24 6.23
N VAL A 41 -1.09 3.45 5.91
CA VAL A 41 -1.84 4.67 6.24
C VAL A 41 -1.83 4.94 7.74
N LYS A 42 -2.06 3.92 8.58
CA LYS A 42 -2.02 4.09 10.04
C LYS A 42 -0.63 4.40 10.60
N MET A 43 0.45 3.91 9.96
CA MET A 43 1.81 4.26 10.35
C MET A 43 2.22 5.67 9.92
N GLN A 44 1.76 6.12 8.77
CA GLN A 44 1.98 7.50 8.31
C GLN A 44 1.07 8.51 9.02
N GLY A 45 -0.15 8.09 9.36
CA GLY A 45 -1.17 8.88 10.04
C GLY A 45 -1.14 8.80 11.56
N GLY A 46 -0.18 8.08 12.16
CA GLY A 46 0.07 8.10 13.62
C GLY A 46 0.63 9.44 14.15
N SER A 47 0.56 10.51 13.36
CA SER A 47 0.84 11.90 13.77
C SER A 47 -0.45 12.72 14.00
N GLU A 48 -1.62 12.09 13.96
CA GLU A 48 -2.86 12.72 14.42
C GLU A 48 -3.54 11.77 15.41
N GLU A 49 -3.58 12.24 16.67
CA GLU A 49 -4.11 11.64 17.92
C GLU A 49 -3.14 10.87 18.81
#